data_AF-A0A1A2V820-F1
#
_entry.id   AF-A0A1A2V820-F1
#
_cell.length_a   1.000
_cell.length_b   1.000
_cell.length_c   1.000
_cell.angle_alpha   90.00
_cell.angle_beta   90.00
_cell.angle_gamma   90.00
#
_symmetry.space_group_name_H-M   'P 1'
#
loop_
_entity.id
_entity.type
_entity.pdbx_description
1 polymer ?
#
loop_
_entity_poly.entity_id
_entity_poly.type
_entity_poly.pdbx_seq_one_letter_code
_entity_poly.pdbx_strand_id
1 'polypeptide(L)'
;MTTTAIDRGLGAELAEDLAATAFTLAKRFAAGATMWSIAPSWEPHALHIAVEFVHPVIMGKRALPAVALTGPDLVDLVRVSVRPGDIMVAVSGADDAQVRSVMRRAPAWGATTIWIGSGERPGAGMADHVLWLDDPDPRVPATGGFVLFYHLLWELTHVCFEHPGLLKPERADSVCVTCSDEGRPGEAVTASADGHATVRTARGIENVVTTLIDPVVAGDLILVHAGMAIGRLEDEEGR
;
A
#
# COMPACT_ATOMS: atom_id res chain seq x y z
N MET A 1 -6.91 -13.39 32.95
CA MET A 1 -7.24 -12.58 31.76
C MET A 1 -5.92 -12.05 31.23
N THR A 2 -5.55 -12.41 30.00
CA THR A 2 -4.35 -11.85 29.36
C THR A 2 -4.76 -10.51 28.76
N THR A 3 -4.17 -9.42 29.23
CA THR A 3 -4.41 -8.06 28.73
C THR A 3 -3.77 -7.91 27.36
N THR A 4 -4.54 -7.48 26.36
CA THR A 4 -4.07 -7.22 24.99
C THR A 4 -3.62 -5.76 24.83
N ALA A 5 -2.89 -5.44 23.75
CA ALA A 5 -2.55 -4.04 23.44
C ALA A 5 -3.79 -3.12 23.36
N ILE A 6 -4.94 -3.62 22.94
CA ILE A 6 -6.20 -2.86 22.84
C ILE A 6 -6.70 -2.43 24.23
N ASP A 7 -6.55 -3.30 25.24
CA ASP A 7 -7.00 -3.02 26.60
C ASP A 7 -6.21 -1.86 27.25
N ARG A 8 -5.05 -1.52 26.70
CA ARG A 8 -4.20 -0.40 27.15
C ARG A 8 -4.51 0.92 26.44
N GLY A 9 -5.39 0.90 25.44
CA GLY A 9 -5.69 2.06 24.58
C GLY A 9 -4.65 2.27 23.48
N LEU A 10 -4.99 3.13 22.51
CA LEU A 10 -4.09 3.51 21.42
C LEU A 10 -3.06 4.53 21.92
N GLY A 11 -1.77 4.26 21.72
CA GLY A 11 -0.70 5.24 21.95
C GLY A 11 -0.79 6.43 20.99
N ALA A 12 -0.15 7.55 21.36
CA ALA A 12 -0.19 8.79 20.58
C ALA A 12 0.34 8.62 19.15
N GLU A 13 1.49 7.96 18.98
CA GLU A 13 2.10 7.71 17.66
C GLU A 13 1.18 6.90 16.75
N LEU A 14 0.56 5.83 17.27
CA LEU A 14 -0.37 5.01 16.50
C LEU A 14 -1.65 5.79 16.14
N ALA A 15 -2.11 6.69 17.00
CA ALA A 15 -3.24 7.57 16.70
C ALA A 15 -2.89 8.57 15.58
N GLU A 16 -1.67 9.11 15.56
CA GLU A 16 -1.17 9.96 14.48
C GLU A 16 -1.05 9.18 13.16
N ASP A 17 -0.50 7.97 13.18
CA ASP A 17 -0.43 7.07 12.03
C ASP A 17 -1.83 6.75 11.48
N LEU A 18 -2.79 6.45 12.35
CA LEU A 18 -4.19 6.20 11.96
C LEU A 18 -4.83 7.43 11.31
N ALA A 19 -4.64 8.62 11.89
CA ALA A 19 -5.18 9.86 11.35
C ALA A 19 -4.58 10.20 9.97
N ALA A 20 -3.26 10.05 9.82
CA ALA A 20 -2.57 10.26 8.55
C ALA A 20 -3.05 9.26 7.48
N THR A 21 -3.19 7.99 7.86
CA THR A 21 -3.67 6.93 6.96
C THR A 21 -5.11 7.19 6.51
N ALA A 22 -6.01 7.55 7.44
CA ALA A 22 -7.39 7.87 7.11
C ALA A 22 -7.50 9.10 6.20
N PHE A 23 -6.66 10.11 6.40
CA PHE A 23 -6.62 11.28 5.52
C PHE A 23 -6.17 10.91 4.10
N THR A 24 -5.14 10.06 3.97
CA THR A 24 -4.72 9.51 2.67
C THR A 24 -5.85 8.72 1.99
N LEU A 25 -6.53 7.83 2.73
CA LEU A 25 -7.68 7.09 2.22
C LEU A 25 -8.76 8.04 1.69
N ALA A 26 -9.12 9.06 2.46
CA ALA A 26 -10.13 10.04 2.05
C ALA A 26 -9.73 10.75 0.74
N LYS A 27 -8.47 11.19 0.61
CA LYS A 27 -7.96 11.80 -0.62
C LYS A 27 -8.02 10.84 -1.81
N ARG A 28 -7.61 9.58 -1.63
CA ARG A 28 -7.62 8.57 -2.70
C ARG A 28 -9.05 8.24 -3.13
N PHE A 29 -9.96 7.99 -2.21
CA PHE A 29 -11.37 7.74 -2.53
C PHE A 29 -12.08 8.97 -3.13
N ALA A 30 -11.73 10.19 -2.71
CA ALA A 30 -12.21 11.41 -3.35
C ALA A 30 -11.75 11.51 -4.81
N ALA A 31 -10.55 11.03 -5.12
CA ALA A 31 -10.02 10.91 -6.47
C ALA A 31 -10.54 9.70 -7.26
N GLY A 32 -11.44 8.90 -6.68
CA GLY A 32 -12.08 7.76 -7.35
C GLY A 32 -11.34 6.42 -7.25
N ALA A 33 -10.42 6.28 -6.30
CA ALA A 33 -9.69 5.04 -6.05
C ALA A 33 -10.61 3.86 -5.69
N THR A 34 -10.18 2.66 -6.07
CA THR A 34 -10.66 1.40 -5.48
C THR A 34 -9.65 0.90 -4.45
N MET A 35 -10.14 0.37 -3.34
CA MET A 35 -9.31 -0.29 -2.34
C MET A 35 -9.33 -1.80 -2.52
N TRP A 36 -8.15 -2.40 -2.55
CA TRP A 36 -7.94 -3.85 -2.62
C TRP A 36 -7.40 -4.33 -1.28
N SER A 37 -7.99 -5.37 -0.70
CA SER A 37 -7.55 -5.93 0.59
C SER A 37 -7.06 -7.37 0.44
N ILE A 38 -5.91 -7.69 1.05
CA ILE A 38 -5.39 -9.06 1.17
C ILE A 38 -5.10 -9.39 2.64
N ALA A 39 -5.27 -10.65 3.02
CA ALA A 39 -4.91 -11.14 4.33
C ALA A 39 -4.57 -12.64 4.22
N PRO A 40 -3.40 -13.02 3.68
CA PRO A 40 -3.14 -14.40 3.26
C PRO A 40 -3.31 -15.43 4.38
N SER A 41 -2.84 -15.09 5.58
CA SER A 41 -2.96 -15.96 6.76
C SER A 41 -4.28 -15.78 7.53
N TRP A 42 -5.05 -14.74 7.23
CA TRP A 42 -6.27 -14.35 7.97
C TRP A 42 -7.34 -13.77 7.05
N GLU A 43 -7.73 -14.54 6.02
CA GLU A 43 -8.66 -14.10 4.96
C GLU A 43 -9.94 -13.38 5.44
N PRO A 44 -10.56 -13.74 6.58
CA PRO A 44 -11.71 -13.01 7.11
C PRO A 44 -11.47 -11.50 7.30
N HIS A 45 -10.24 -11.05 7.60
CA HIS A 45 -9.94 -9.62 7.72
C HIS A 45 -10.03 -8.89 6.38
N ALA A 46 -9.52 -9.50 5.29
CA ALA A 46 -9.62 -8.89 3.96
C ALA A 46 -11.09 -8.74 3.54
N LEU A 47 -11.89 -9.78 3.76
CA LEU A 47 -13.33 -9.79 3.50
C LEU A 47 -14.07 -8.74 4.33
N HIS A 48 -13.76 -8.63 5.63
CA HIS A 48 -14.37 -7.64 6.51
C HIS A 48 -14.05 -6.22 6.05
N ILE A 49 -12.79 -5.90 5.74
CA ILE A 49 -12.40 -4.59 5.20
C ILE A 49 -13.23 -4.25 3.95
N ALA A 50 -13.39 -5.20 3.01
CA ALA A 50 -14.17 -4.96 1.81
C ALA A 50 -15.65 -4.67 2.11
N VAL A 51 -16.28 -5.47 2.98
CA VAL A 51 -17.70 -5.29 3.35
C VAL A 51 -17.91 -3.97 4.11
N GLU A 52 -17.05 -3.64 5.07
CA GLU A 52 -17.15 -2.43 5.89
C GLU A 52 -17.17 -1.16 5.03
N PHE A 53 -16.33 -1.10 3.99
CA PHE A 53 -16.24 0.06 3.11
C PHE A 53 -17.35 0.11 2.05
N VAL A 54 -17.80 -1.05 1.52
CA VAL A 54 -18.87 -1.09 0.50
C VAL A 54 -20.26 -0.94 1.11
N HIS A 55 -20.50 -1.47 2.31
CA HIS A 55 -21.80 -1.48 2.99
C HIS A 55 -21.72 -0.72 4.32
N PRO A 56 -21.68 0.63 4.28
CA PRO A 56 -21.48 1.43 5.48
C PRO A 56 -22.61 1.19 6.50
N VAL A 57 -22.23 0.88 7.75
CA VAL A 57 -23.18 0.57 8.83
C VAL A 57 -24.01 1.79 9.26
N ILE A 58 -23.47 3.00 9.09
CA ILE A 58 -24.15 4.25 9.43
C ILE A 58 -25.00 4.71 8.25
N MET A 59 -26.30 4.88 8.51
CA MET A 59 -27.27 5.38 7.54
C MET A 59 -26.82 6.71 6.92
N GLY A 60 -26.85 6.78 5.59
CA GLY A 60 -26.53 7.99 4.83
C GLY A 60 -25.04 8.20 4.53
N LYS A 61 -24.13 7.34 5.03
CA LYS A 61 -22.71 7.38 4.62
C LYS A 61 -22.53 6.79 3.22
N ARG A 62 -21.53 7.32 2.50
CA ARG A 62 -21.22 6.94 1.12
C ARG A 62 -20.56 5.55 1.11
N ALA A 63 -21.02 4.67 0.23
CA ALA A 63 -20.30 3.43 -0.08
C ALA A 63 -18.98 3.74 -0.81
N LEU A 64 -17.89 3.12 -0.35
CA LEU A 64 -16.54 3.27 -0.89
C LEU A 64 -16.12 1.99 -1.62
N PRO A 65 -15.59 2.05 -2.85
CA PRO A 65 -15.24 0.84 -3.61
C PRO A 65 -14.11 0.06 -2.92
N ALA A 66 -14.42 -1.12 -2.42
CA ALA A 66 -13.45 -2.01 -1.80
C ALA A 66 -13.68 -3.48 -2.19
N VAL A 67 -12.60 -4.22 -2.44
CA VAL A 67 -12.65 -5.63 -2.88
C VAL A 67 -11.58 -6.44 -2.15
N ALA A 68 -11.99 -7.59 -1.62
CA ALA A 68 -11.07 -8.55 -1.03
C ALA A 68 -10.52 -9.49 -2.10
N LEU A 69 -9.20 -9.70 -2.09
CA LEU A 69 -8.50 -10.66 -2.93
C LEU A 69 -8.03 -11.82 -2.03
N THR A 70 -8.49 -13.03 -2.34
CA THR A 70 -8.27 -14.24 -1.53
C THR A 70 -7.80 -15.40 -2.43
N GLY A 71 -7.23 -16.44 -1.82
CA GLY A 71 -6.70 -17.59 -2.56
C GLY A 71 -5.22 -17.46 -2.96
N PRO A 72 -4.73 -18.37 -3.82
CA PRO A 72 -3.31 -18.44 -4.19
C PRO A 72 -2.88 -17.29 -5.12
N ASP A 73 -1.57 -17.18 -5.33
CA ASP A 73 -0.95 -16.27 -6.32
C ASP A 73 -1.33 -14.79 -6.15
N LEU A 74 -1.41 -14.33 -4.90
CA LEU A 74 -1.86 -12.99 -4.55
C LEU A 74 -1.08 -11.86 -5.25
N VAL A 75 0.22 -12.04 -5.50
CA VAL A 75 1.02 -11.04 -6.22
C VAL A 75 0.46 -10.78 -7.61
N ASP A 76 0.15 -11.85 -8.36
CA ASP A 76 -0.39 -11.76 -9.71
C ASP A 76 -1.83 -11.27 -9.69
N LEU A 77 -2.64 -11.74 -8.73
CA LEU A 77 -4.02 -11.32 -8.56
C LEU A 77 -4.12 -9.82 -8.26
N VAL A 78 -3.27 -9.31 -7.35
CA VAL A 78 -3.18 -7.87 -7.06
C VAL A 78 -2.72 -7.13 -8.31
N ARG A 79 -1.69 -7.62 -9.01
CA ARG A 79 -1.20 -6.98 -10.24
C ARG A 79 -2.32 -6.79 -11.26
N VAL A 80 -3.07 -7.83 -11.61
CA VAL A 80 -4.12 -7.70 -12.64
C VAL A 80 -5.30 -6.83 -12.21
N SER A 81 -5.49 -6.64 -10.89
CA SER A 81 -6.62 -5.90 -10.32
C SER A 81 -6.35 -4.40 -10.18
N VAL A 82 -5.18 -4.06 -9.62
CA VAL A 82 -4.83 -2.69 -9.19
C VAL A 82 -4.58 -1.76 -10.38
N ARG A 83 -5.11 -0.54 -10.29
CA ARG A 83 -4.83 0.57 -11.22
C ARG A 83 -4.03 1.69 -10.53
N PRO A 84 -3.29 2.51 -11.28
CA PRO A 84 -2.67 3.71 -10.71
C PRO A 84 -3.70 4.60 -10.01
N GLY A 85 -3.41 4.99 -8.77
CA GLY A 85 -4.30 5.75 -7.91
C GLY A 85 -5.12 4.91 -6.92
N ASP A 86 -5.16 3.59 -7.08
CA ASP A 86 -5.83 2.67 -6.14
C ASP A 86 -5.09 2.55 -4.81
N ILE A 87 -5.74 1.88 -3.85
CA ILE A 87 -5.21 1.59 -2.53
C ILE A 87 -5.02 0.08 -2.39
N MET A 88 -3.89 -0.34 -1.84
CA MET A 88 -3.60 -1.73 -1.48
C MET A 88 -3.43 -1.84 0.04
N VAL A 89 -4.37 -2.52 0.71
CA VAL A 89 -4.31 -2.82 2.15
C VAL A 89 -3.95 -4.29 2.37
N ALA A 90 -2.95 -4.58 3.19
CA ALA A 90 -2.68 -5.94 3.65
C ALA A 90 -2.81 -6.08 5.16
N VAL A 91 -3.30 -7.23 5.60
CA VAL A 91 -3.25 -7.67 7.00
C VAL A 91 -2.40 -8.93 7.10
N SER A 92 -1.20 -8.83 7.64
CA SER A 92 -0.26 -9.96 7.77
C SER A 92 0.83 -9.68 8.82
N GLY A 93 1.62 -10.71 9.17
CA GLY A 93 2.94 -10.51 9.76
C GLY A 93 3.92 -9.87 8.77
N ALA A 94 4.98 -9.23 9.29
CA ALA A 94 5.98 -8.51 8.49
C ALA A 94 6.83 -9.42 7.60
N ASP A 95 6.89 -10.71 7.92
CA ASP A 95 7.66 -11.76 7.25
C ASP A 95 6.90 -12.44 6.10
N ASP A 96 5.61 -12.13 5.91
CA ASP A 96 4.80 -12.72 4.84
C ASP A 96 5.36 -12.36 3.46
N ALA A 97 5.92 -13.35 2.76
CA ALA A 97 6.63 -13.16 1.50
C ALA A 97 5.72 -12.61 0.38
N GLN A 98 4.44 -13.00 0.34
CA GLN A 98 3.51 -12.51 -0.67
C GLN A 98 3.16 -11.05 -0.42
N VAL A 99 2.85 -10.68 0.83
CA VAL A 99 2.58 -9.29 1.20
C VAL A 99 3.81 -8.42 0.97
N ARG A 100 5.00 -8.85 1.38
CA ARG A 100 6.25 -8.13 1.12
C ARG A 100 6.46 -7.88 -0.37
N SER A 101 6.22 -8.88 -1.23
CA SER A 101 6.33 -8.74 -2.68
C SER A 101 5.32 -7.73 -3.23
N VAL A 102 4.06 -7.80 -2.80
CA VAL A 102 3.02 -6.83 -3.18
C VAL A 102 3.40 -5.42 -2.77
N MET A 103 3.84 -5.22 -1.53
CA MET A 103 4.16 -3.90 -1.00
C MET A 103 5.34 -3.24 -1.71
N ARG A 104 6.37 -4.02 -2.11
CA ARG A 104 7.49 -3.50 -2.90
C ARG A 104 7.09 -3.12 -4.33
N ARG A 105 6.17 -3.85 -4.95
CA ARG A 105 5.77 -3.64 -6.35
C ARG A 105 4.68 -2.58 -6.50
N ALA A 106 3.79 -2.44 -5.52
CA ALA A 106 2.64 -1.53 -5.57
C ALA A 106 2.99 -0.06 -5.90
N PRO A 107 4.12 0.52 -5.43
CA PRO A 107 4.54 1.86 -5.85
C PRO A 107 4.81 1.97 -7.36
N ALA A 108 5.47 0.97 -7.96
CA ALA A 108 5.66 0.91 -9.42
C ALA A 108 4.33 0.71 -10.16
N TRP A 109 3.31 0.22 -9.47
CA TRP A 109 1.95 0.05 -9.98
C TRP A 109 1.09 1.31 -9.80
N GLY A 110 1.60 2.30 -9.06
CA GLY A 110 0.94 3.55 -8.74
C GLY A 110 -0.12 3.44 -7.64
N ALA A 111 -0.10 2.36 -6.85
CA ALA A 111 -1.03 2.19 -5.74
C ALA A 111 -0.41 2.64 -4.42
N THR A 112 -1.24 3.25 -3.57
CA THR A 112 -0.86 3.59 -2.19
C THR A 112 -0.98 2.36 -1.30
N THR A 113 0.02 2.10 -0.47
CA THR A 113 0.13 0.88 0.34
C THR A 113 -0.15 1.13 1.82
N ILE A 114 -0.97 0.26 2.42
CA ILE A 114 -1.26 0.25 3.85
C ILE A 114 -1.02 -1.16 4.37
N TRP A 115 -0.24 -1.29 5.44
CA TRP A 115 0.06 -2.58 6.05
C TRP A 115 -0.36 -2.59 7.52
N ILE A 116 -1.28 -3.48 7.85
CA ILE A 116 -1.77 -3.73 9.21
C ILE A 116 -1.15 -5.04 9.72
N GLY A 117 -0.66 -5.05 10.95
CA GLY A 117 -0.14 -6.26 11.58
C GLY A 117 0.28 -6.07 13.04
N SER A 118 1.00 -7.05 13.56
CA SER A 118 1.47 -7.07 14.95
C SER A 118 2.80 -7.81 15.10
N GLY A 119 3.49 -7.57 16.22
CA GLY A 119 4.78 -8.20 16.51
C GLY A 119 5.95 -7.43 15.89
N GLU A 120 6.90 -8.14 15.27
CA GLU A 120 8.02 -7.49 14.57
C GLU A 120 7.52 -6.61 13.42
N ARG A 121 7.86 -5.33 13.44
CA ARG A 121 7.39 -4.34 12.47
C ARG A 121 8.19 -4.48 11.16
N PRO A 122 7.57 -4.30 9.99
CA PRO A 122 8.33 -4.27 8.73
C PRO A 122 9.35 -3.12 8.73
N GLY A 123 10.41 -3.29 7.93
CA GLY A 123 11.44 -2.29 7.72
C GLY A 123 10.85 -0.94 7.26
N ALA A 124 11.58 0.15 7.56
CA ALA A 124 11.14 1.49 7.20
C ALA A 124 10.94 1.63 5.69
N GLY A 125 9.86 2.28 5.26
CA GLY A 125 9.56 2.51 3.85
C GLY A 125 8.98 1.30 3.10
N MET A 126 8.70 0.18 3.78
CA MET A 126 8.07 -0.99 3.15
C MET A 126 6.62 -0.75 2.72
N ALA A 127 5.93 0.24 3.30
CA ALA A 127 4.60 0.70 2.87
C ALA A 127 4.45 2.21 3.14
N ASP A 128 3.54 2.88 2.44
CA ASP A 128 3.23 4.31 2.69
C ASP A 128 2.69 4.52 4.11
N HIS A 129 1.90 3.56 4.61
CA HIS A 129 1.34 3.56 5.95
C HIS A 129 1.50 2.19 6.60
N VAL A 130 2.01 2.16 7.83
CA VAL A 130 2.15 0.94 8.64
C VAL A 130 1.39 1.14 9.95
N LEU A 131 0.35 0.34 10.16
CA LEU A 131 -0.46 0.36 11.38
C LEU A 131 -0.19 -0.91 12.17
N TRP A 132 0.59 -0.79 13.23
CA TRP A 132 1.17 -1.94 13.91
C TRP A 132 0.83 -2.00 15.38
N LEU A 133 0.44 -3.19 15.86
CA LEU A 133 0.29 -3.46 17.28
C LEU A 133 1.61 -4.01 17.84
N ASP A 134 2.13 -3.36 18.88
CA ASP A 134 3.26 -3.85 19.66
C ASP A 134 2.81 -4.96 20.64
N ASP A 135 2.37 -6.07 20.08
CA ASP A 135 1.93 -7.26 20.81
C ASP A 135 2.35 -8.52 20.04
N PRO A 136 3.31 -9.30 20.56
CA PRO A 136 3.80 -10.50 19.89
C PRO A 136 2.87 -11.72 20.10
N ASP A 137 1.74 -11.59 20.79
CA ASP A 137 0.82 -12.71 21.00
C ASP A 137 0.25 -13.20 19.65
N PRO A 138 0.45 -14.47 19.28
CA PRO A 138 -0.04 -15.01 18.00
C PRO A 138 -1.57 -14.99 17.87
N ARG A 139 -2.30 -14.71 18.96
CA ARG A 139 -3.76 -14.58 18.97
C ARG A 139 -4.24 -13.18 18.64
N VAL A 140 -3.37 -12.16 18.58
CA VAL A 140 -3.73 -10.76 18.23
C VAL A 140 -4.64 -10.65 16.99
N PRO A 141 -4.45 -11.43 15.91
CA PRO A 141 -5.35 -11.40 14.77
C PRO A 141 -6.82 -11.72 15.13
N ALA A 142 -7.07 -12.43 16.23
CA ALA A 142 -8.40 -12.82 16.70
C ALA A 142 -8.87 -12.05 17.94
N THR A 143 -8.09 -11.13 18.51
CA THR A 143 -8.49 -10.34 19.69
C THR A 143 -9.29 -9.07 19.35
N GLY A 144 -9.40 -8.73 18.07
CA GLY A 144 -10.13 -7.56 17.58
C GLY A 144 -9.27 -6.32 17.31
N GLY A 145 -7.94 -6.41 17.45
CA GLY A 145 -7.06 -5.24 17.32
C GLY A 145 -7.00 -4.71 15.89
N PHE A 146 -6.88 -5.63 14.93
CA PHE A 146 -6.96 -5.27 13.51
C PHE A 146 -8.36 -4.77 13.14
N VAL A 147 -9.41 -5.34 13.76
CA VAL A 147 -10.80 -4.87 13.58
C VAL A 147 -10.95 -3.42 13.94
N LEU A 148 -10.43 -3.03 15.11
CA LEU A 148 -10.43 -1.66 15.57
C LEU A 148 -9.75 -0.73 14.55
N PHE A 149 -8.61 -1.11 13.98
CA PHE A 149 -7.90 -0.26 13.02
C PHE A 149 -8.74 0.03 11.78
N TYR A 150 -9.27 -0.99 11.10
CA TYR A 150 -10.03 -0.72 9.87
C TYR A 150 -11.40 -0.10 10.14
N HIS A 151 -12.01 -0.30 11.31
CA HIS A 151 -13.20 0.44 11.73
C HIS A 151 -12.90 1.93 11.97
N LEU A 152 -11.80 2.25 12.67
CA LEU A 152 -11.37 3.64 12.85
C LEU A 152 -10.96 4.29 11.53
N LEU A 153 -10.26 3.57 10.65
CA LEU A 153 -9.94 4.07 9.32
C LEU A 153 -11.21 4.40 8.54
N TRP A 154 -12.23 3.53 8.58
CA TRP A 154 -13.51 3.78 7.94
C TRP A 154 -14.19 5.05 8.50
N GLU A 155 -14.24 5.19 9.83
CA GLU A 155 -14.90 6.32 10.49
C GLU A 155 -14.18 7.64 10.19
N LEU A 156 -12.86 7.68 10.41
CA LEU A 156 -12.04 8.87 10.20
C LEU A 156 -11.97 9.29 8.72
N THR A 157 -11.98 8.33 7.79
CA THR A 157 -12.11 8.61 6.35
C THR A 157 -13.41 9.36 6.06
N HIS A 158 -14.52 8.94 6.69
CA HIS A 158 -15.79 9.62 6.54
C HIS A 158 -15.84 10.99 7.20
N VAL A 159 -15.17 11.18 8.35
CA VAL A 159 -15.00 12.51 8.96
C VAL A 159 -14.33 13.46 7.97
N CYS A 160 -13.31 13.01 7.23
CA CYS A 160 -12.66 13.84 6.22
C CYS A 160 -13.61 14.24 5.07
N PHE A 161 -14.57 13.39 4.67
CA PHE A 161 -15.58 13.75 3.68
C PHE A 161 -16.58 14.82 4.15
N GLU A 162 -16.76 14.97 5.47
CA GLU A 162 -17.56 16.06 6.05
C GLU A 162 -16.85 17.42 5.97
N HIS A 163 -15.53 17.40 5.70
CA HIS A 163 -14.69 18.57 5.51
C HIS A 163 -14.07 18.61 4.10
N PRO A 164 -14.86 18.77 3.02
CA PRO A 164 -14.40 18.63 1.64
C PRO A 164 -13.32 19.63 1.23
N GLY A 165 -13.15 20.73 1.97
CA GLY A 165 -12.05 21.67 1.80
C GLY A 165 -10.66 21.02 1.94
N LEU A 166 -10.54 19.97 2.77
CA LEU A 166 -9.31 19.22 2.99
C LEU A 166 -8.96 18.29 1.82
N LEU A 167 -9.93 17.96 0.97
CA LEU A 167 -9.79 16.96 -0.10
C LEU A 167 -9.52 17.58 -1.48
N LYS A 168 -9.40 18.91 -1.53
CA LYS A 168 -9.03 19.61 -2.77
C LYS A 168 -7.59 19.23 -3.15
N PRO A 169 -7.33 18.86 -4.41
CA PRO A 169 -5.97 18.54 -4.83
C PRO A 169 -5.09 19.78 -4.63
N GLU A 170 -3.94 19.58 -4.00
CA GLU A 170 -2.89 20.60 -3.97
C GLU A 170 -2.38 20.81 -5.40
N ARG A 171 -2.18 22.08 -5.76
CA ARG A 171 -1.66 22.43 -7.08
C ARG A 171 -0.17 22.07 -7.08
N ALA A 172 0.18 20.98 -7.75
CA ALA A 172 1.58 20.65 -7.97
C ALA A 172 2.22 21.70 -8.89
N ASP A 173 3.29 22.34 -8.42
CA ASP A 173 4.11 23.18 -9.28
C ASP A 173 4.81 22.31 -10.33
N SER A 174 4.80 22.75 -11.59
CA SER A 174 5.46 22.01 -12.67
C SER A 174 6.98 22.15 -12.53
N VAL A 175 7.65 21.08 -12.08
CA VAL A 175 9.12 21.00 -12.04
C VAL A 175 9.61 20.17 -13.23
N CYS A 176 10.75 20.54 -13.81
CA CYS A 176 11.39 19.76 -14.87
C CYS A 176 11.82 18.38 -14.34
N VAL A 177 11.36 17.29 -14.97
CA VAL A 177 11.68 15.90 -14.58
C VAL A 177 13.17 15.60 -14.57
N THR A 178 13.97 16.30 -15.37
CA THR A 178 15.43 16.11 -15.45
C THR A 178 16.19 16.88 -14.38
N CYS A 179 15.63 18.00 -13.89
CA CYS A 179 16.26 18.82 -12.86
C CYS A 179 15.67 18.59 -11.47
N SER A 180 14.66 17.71 -11.38
CA SER A 180 14.06 17.27 -10.14
C SER A 180 14.86 16.13 -9.56
N ASP A 181 15.06 16.11 -8.24
CA ASP A 181 15.66 14.97 -7.55
C ASP A 181 14.64 13.80 -7.36
N GLU A 182 13.69 13.63 -8.29
CA GLU A 182 12.66 12.59 -8.26
C GLU A 182 13.19 11.28 -8.88
N GLY A 183 13.25 10.22 -8.06
CA GLY A 183 13.39 8.84 -8.51
C GLY A 183 12.06 8.10 -8.40
N ARG A 184 11.64 7.41 -9.45
CA ARG A 184 10.35 6.69 -9.50
C ARG A 184 10.58 5.18 -9.50
N PRO A 185 9.92 4.42 -8.62
CA PRO A 185 9.92 2.97 -8.72
C PRO A 185 9.36 2.50 -10.06
N GLY A 186 10.03 1.51 -10.65
CA GLY A 186 9.61 0.83 -11.86
C GLY A 186 9.77 -0.68 -11.74
N GLU A 187 8.91 -1.41 -12.43
CA GLU A 187 8.97 -2.86 -12.57
C GLU A 187 9.27 -3.20 -14.02
N ALA A 188 10.38 -3.90 -14.27
CA ALA A 188 10.74 -4.36 -15.60
C ALA A 188 9.70 -5.37 -16.11
N VAL A 189 9.11 -5.07 -17.27
CA VAL A 189 8.14 -5.94 -17.96
C VAL A 189 8.86 -6.91 -18.90
N THR A 190 9.98 -6.47 -19.48
CA THR A 190 10.84 -7.28 -20.35
C THR A 190 12.24 -7.33 -19.79
N ALA A 191 13.00 -8.35 -20.17
CA ALA A 191 14.45 -8.32 -20.00
C ALA A 191 15.07 -7.17 -20.83
N SER A 192 16.25 -6.73 -20.42
CA SER A 192 17.03 -5.74 -21.15
C SER A 192 17.48 -6.30 -22.51
N ALA A 193 17.30 -5.49 -23.55
CA ALA A 193 17.79 -5.71 -24.90
C ALA A 193 18.37 -4.39 -25.42
N ASP A 194 19.60 -4.44 -25.95
CA ASP A 194 20.33 -3.28 -26.46
C ASP A 194 20.45 -2.11 -25.46
N GLY A 195 20.54 -2.43 -24.15
CA GLY A 195 20.65 -1.43 -23.07
C GLY A 195 19.33 -0.75 -22.72
N HIS A 196 18.20 -1.34 -23.10
CA HIS A 196 16.86 -0.85 -22.82
C HIS A 196 15.94 -1.95 -22.32
N ALA A 197 14.99 -1.60 -21.44
CA ALA A 197 13.89 -2.47 -21.04
C ALA A 197 12.56 -1.73 -21.05
N THR A 198 11.47 -2.45 -21.35
CA THR A 198 10.12 -1.96 -21.12
C THR A 198 9.83 -2.01 -19.62
N VAL A 199 9.48 -0.88 -19.02
CA VAL A 199 9.29 -0.75 -17.58
C VAL A 199 7.91 -0.17 -17.30
N ARG A 200 7.21 -0.76 -16.35
CA ARG A 200 5.97 -0.23 -15.80
C ARG A 200 6.29 0.69 -14.64
N THR A 201 5.69 1.86 -14.64
CA THR A 201 5.72 2.80 -13.52
C THR A 201 4.31 3.26 -13.18
N ALA A 202 4.16 4.02 -12.10
CA ALA A 202 2.89 4.65 -11.73
C ALA A 202 2.30 5.54 -12.84
N ARG A 203 3.13 6.04 -13.77
CA ARG A 203 2.72 6.90 -14.89
C ARG A 203 2.37 6.11 -16.17
N GLY A 204 2.51 4.79 -16.14
CA GLY A 204 2.29 3.92 -17.28
C GLY A 204 3.55 3.16 -17.69
N ILE A 205 3.49 2.55 -18.88
CA ILE A 205 4.59 1.79 -19.45
C ILE A 205 5.49 2.72 -20.26
N GLU A 206 6.79 2.68 -20.01
CA GLU A 206 7.81 3.47 -20.71
C GLU A 206 9.02 2.61 -21.06
N ASN A 207 9.76 3.02 -22.10
CA ASN A 207 11.05 2.39 -22.44
C ASN A 207 12.16 3.10 -21.68
N VAL A 208 12.94 2.35 -20.90
CA VAL A 208 13.94 2.89 -19.97
C VAL A 208 15.32 2.42 -20.39
N VAL A 209 16.30 3.32 -20.35
CA VAL A 209 17.72 2.97 -20.55
C VAL A 209 18.23 2.22 -19.32
N THR A 210 18.74 1.01 -19.48
CA THR A 210 19.19 0.13 -18.39
C THR A 210 20.70 -0.10 -18.36
N THR A 211 21.46 0.53 -19.26
CA THR A 211 22.92 0.32 -19.43
C THR A 211 23.74 0.41 -18.15
N LEU A 212 23.29 1.18 -17.14
CA LEU A 212 23.98 1.32 -15.85
C LEU A 212 23.81 0.11 -14.92
N ILE A 213 22.75 -0.68 -15.09
CA ILE A 213 22.34 -1.74 -14.16
C ILE A 213 22.11 -3.11 -14.85
N ASP A 214 22.45 -3.21 -16.13
CA ASP A 214 22.34 -4.45 -16.90
C ASP A 214 23.14 -5.60 -16.24
N PRO A 215 22.66 -6.86 -16.33
CA PRO A 215 21.46 -7.28 -17.06
C PRO A 215 20.17 -7.14 -16.23
N VAL A 216 19.14 -6.45 -16.75
CA VAL A 216 17.80 -6.40 -16.14
C VAL A 216 16.94 -7.54 -16.67
N VAL A 217 16.19 -8.23 -15.80
CA VAL A 217 15.23 -9.26 -16.19
C VAL A 217 13.79 -8.84 -15.88
N ALA A 218 12.82 -9.49 -16.52
CA ALA A 218 11.41 -9.24 -16.23
C ALA A 218 11.10 -9.53 -14.75
N GLY A 219 10.38 -8.61 -14.11
CA GLY A 219 10.04 -8.65 -12.69
C GLY A 219 11.01 -7.91 -11.77
N ASP A 220 12.18 -7.49 -12.26
CA ASP A 220 13.13 -6.67 -11.49
C ASP A 220 12.50 -5.33 -11.10
N LEU A 221 12.75 -4.90 -9.86
CA LEU A 221 12.38 -3.59 -9.37
C LEU A 221 13.57 -2.64 -9.49
N ILE A 222 13.34 -1.49 -10.11
CA ILE A 222 14.37 -0.53 -10.48
C ILE A 222 13.95 0.88 -10.11
N LEU A 223 14.93 1.76 -9.91
CA LEU A 223 14.71 3.19 -9.70
C LEU A 223 14.92 3.92 -11.03
N VAL A 224 13.88 4.58 -11.53
CA VAL A 224 13.89 5.30 -12.81
C VAL A 224 13.98 6.80 -12.56
N HIS A 225 14.96 7.45 -13.17
CA HIS A 225 15.13 8.90 -13.17
C HIS A 225 15.43 9.38 -14.59
N ALA A 226 14.70 10.40 -15.06
CA ALA A 226 14.87 10.99 -16.39
C ALA A 226 14.93 9.97 -17.57
N GLY A 227 14.16 8.88 -17.49
CA GLY A 227 14.13 7.83 -18.54
C GLY A 227 15.25 6.80 -18.46
N MET A 228 16.06 6.82 -17.40
CA MET A 228 17.16 5.90 -17.15
C MET A 228 16.96 5.16 -15.83
N ALA A 229 17.31 3.88 -15.80
CA ALA A 229 17.39 3.10 -14.58
C ALA A 229 18.72 3.38 -13.88
N ILE A 230 18.66 3.98 -12.69
CA ILE A 230 19.83 4.45 -11.95
C ILE A 230 20.22 3.53 -10.78
N GLY A 231 19.40 2.53 -10.48
CA GLY A 231 19.65 1.55 -9.42
C GLY A 231 18.59 0.44 -9.40
N ARG A 232 18.90 -0.64 -8.70
CA ARG A 232 17.92 -1.68 -8.34
C ARG A 232 17.33 -1.35 -6.97
N LEU A 233 16.05 -1.67 -6.80
CA LEU A 233 15.44 -1.68 -5.48
C LEU A 233 15.72 -3.07 -4.90
N GLU A 234 16.81 -3.19 -4.15
CA GLU A 234 17.26 -4.47 -3.57
C GLU A 234 16.30 -4.95 -2.47
N ASP A 235 16.21 -6.28 -2.33
CA ASP A 235 15.61 -6.90 -1.17
C ASP A 235 16.62 -6.81 -0.02
N GLU A 236 16.25 -6.23 1.12
CA GLU A 236 17.09 -6.16 2.33
C GLU A 236 17.49 -7.55 2.91
N GLU A 237 17.20 -8.66 2.22
CA GLU A 237 17.62 -10.02 2.60
C GLU A 237 19.07 -10.34 2.21
N GLY A 238 19.83 -9.36 1.69
CA GLY A 238 21.23 -9.49 1.31
C GLY A 238 22.27 -9.03 2.34
N ARG A 239 21.90 -8.79 3.61
CA ARG A 239 22.86 -8.46 4.69
C ARG A 239 22.66 -9.30 5.94
#